data_AF-A0A9E0T1H7-F1
#
_entry.id   AF-A0A9E0T1H7-F1
#
_cell.length_a   1.000
_cell.length_b   1.000
_cell.length_c   1.000
_cell.angle_alpha   90.00
_cell.angle_beta   90.00
_cell.angle_gamma   90.00
#
_symmetry.space_group_name_H-M   'P 1'
#
loop_
_entity.id
_entity.type
_entity.pdbx_description
1 polymer ?
#
loop_
_entity_poly.entity_id
_entity_poly.type
_entity_poly.pdbx_seq_one_letter_code
_entity_poly.pdbx_strand_id
1 'polypeptide(L)'
;MTQKMTQKITQEQKRRKRHSEEFKQQALLRAAKDGVVVAARDLGLQPAQLYAWRGKAQQRGQDAEVRQVQQAEQARLKREVARLEEENAFLKKAAAYFAKQPK
;
A
#
# COMPACT_ATOMS: atom_id res chain seq x y z
N MET A 1 -32.83 -30.84 29.72
CA MET A 1 -32.88 -30.98 28.25
C MET A 1 -33.39 -29.69 27.63
N THR A 2 -32.57 -28.67 27.34
CA THR A 2 -33.03 -27.45 26.62
C THR A 2 -31.93 -26.49 26.14
N GLN A 3 -30.67 -26.93 25.99
CA GLN A 3 -29.58 -26.00 25.62
C GLN A 3 -29.07 -26.15 24.17
N LYS A 4 -29.52 -27.16 23.42
CA LYS A 4 -28.98 -27.48 22.08
C LYS A 4 -29.74 -26.85 20.90
N MET A 5 -30.86 -26.16 21.15
CA MET A 5 -31.75 -25.67 20.08
C MET A 5 -31.52 -24.21 19.67
N THR A 6 -30.85 -23.40 20.49
CA THR A 6 -30.54 -21.99 20.20
C THR A 6 -29.22 -21.77 19.44
N GLN A 7 -28.38 -22.80 19.26
CA GLN A 7 -27.08 -22.65 18.59
C GLN A 7 -27.13 -22.80 17.05
N LYS A 8 -28.21 -23.37 16.49
CA LYS A 8 -28.29 -23.65 15.05
C LYS A 8 -28.69 -22.44 14.18
N ILE A 9 -29.30 -21.41 14.75
CA ILE A 9 -29.81 -20.26 13.99
C ILE A 9 -28.69 -19.25 13.64
N THR A 10 -27.57 -19.29 14.36
CA THR A 10 -26.44 -18.35 14.17
C THR A 10 -25.39 -18.84 13.17
N GLN A 11 -25.53 -20.07 12.65
CA GLN A 11 -24.53 -20.76 11.83
C GLN A 11 -24.84 -20.75 10.33
N GLU A 12 -25.92 -20.10 9.87
CA GLU A 12 -26.05 -19.75 8.45
C GLU A 12 -25.19 -18.52 8.18
N GLN A 13 -23.89 -18.77 8.17
CA GLN A 13 -22.82 -17.81 7.89
C GLN A 13 -23.19 -17.02 6.63
N LYS A 14 -23.67 -15.79 6.84
CA LYS A 14 -23.99 -14.81 5.81
C LYS A 14 -22.75 -14.65 4.92
N ARG A 15 -22.72 -15.36 3.80
CA ARG A 15 -21.60 -15.34 2.84
C ARG A 15 -21.32 -13.87 2.52
N ARG A 16 -20.19 -13.35 3.01
CA ARG A 16 -19.85 -11.93 2.88
C ARG A 16 -19.87 -11.59 1.40
N LYS A 17 -20.81 -10.73 0.99
CA LYS A 17 -20.90 -10.27 -0.40
C LYS A 17 -19.58 -9.58 -0.75
N ARG A 18 -18.87 -10.12 -1.75
CA ARG A 18 -17.68 -9.48 -2.31
C ARG A 18 -18.15 -8.41 -3.29
N HIS A 19 -17.75 -7.17 -3.04
CA HIS A 19 -17.94 -6.07 -3.96
C HIS A 19 -16.67 -5.89 -4.80
N SER A 20 -16.83 -5.50 -6.07
CA SER A 20 -15.69 -5.16 -6.93
C SER A 20 -14.99 -3.89 -6.42
N GLU A 21 -13.73 -3.67 -6.82
CA GLU A 21 -12.99 -2.48 -6.37
C GLU A 21 -13.59 -1.20 -6.95
N GLU A 22 -14.09 -1.23 -8.18
CA GLU A 22 -14.76 -0.10 -8.83
C GLU A 22 -16.02 0.30 -8.05
N PHE A 23 -16.83 -0.70 -7.63
CA PHE A 23 -18.01 -0.44 -6.82
C PHE A 23 -17.64 0.20 -5.48
N LYS A 24 -16.59 -0.30 -4.81
CA LYS A 24 -16.13 0.27 -3.54
C LYS A 24 -15.67 1.72 -3.72
N GLN A 25 -14.94 2.02 -4.79
CA GLN A 25 -14.50 3.38 -5.10
C GLN A 25 -15.69 4.31 -5.34
N GLN A 26 -16.66 3.91 -6.18
CA GLN A 26 -17.87 4.70 -6.42
C GLN A 26 -18.68 4.91 -5.15
N ALA A 27 -18.80 3.88 -4.31
CA ALA A 27 -19.47 3.98 -3.01
C ALA A 27 -18.76 4.97 -2.06
N LEU A 28 -17.43 4.97 -2.06
CA LEU A 28 -16.63 5.93 -1.27
C LEU A 28 -16.76 7.36 -1.79
N LEU A 29 -16.79 7.57 -3.11
CA LEU A 29 -17.02 8.87 -3.73
C LEU A 29 -18.39 9.43 -3.35
N ARG A 30 -19.44 8.61 -3.47
CA ARG A 30 -20.79 8.98 -3.04
C ARG A 30 -20.84 9.31 -1.55
N ALA A 31 -20.18 8.50 -0.72
CA ALA A 31 -20.10 8.75 0.72
C ALA A 31 -19.31 10.01 1.09
N ALA A 32 -18.39 10.48 0.23
CA ALA A 32 -17.67 11.73 0.40
C ALA A 32 -18.54 12.95 0.01
N LYS A 33 -19.39 12.80 -1.00
CA LYS A 33 -20.29 13.86 -1.48
C LYS A 33 -21.54 14.02 -0.63
N ASP A 34 -22.24 12.91 -0.36
CA ASP A 34 -23.59 12.91 0.22
C ASP A 34 -23.58 12.47 1.70
N GLY A 35 -22.43 12.03 2.20
CA GLY A 35 -22.26 11.51 3.56
C GLY A 35 -22.43 9.99 3.66
N VAL A 36 -21.80 9.40 4.67
CA VAL A 36 -21.70 7.93 4.84
C VAL A 36 -23.05 7.28 5.06
N VAL A 37 -23.92 7.90 5.86
CA VAL A 37 -25.24 7.34 6.22
C VAL A 37 -26.16 7.28 5.00
N VAL A 38 -26.20 8.36 4.22
CA VAL A 38 -27.03 8.48 3.00
C VAL A 38 -26.55 7.49 1.95
N ALA A 39 -25.25 7.49 1.64
CA ALA A 39 -24.67 6.57 0.68
C ALA A 39 -24.85 5.09 1.10
N ALA A 40 -24.72 4.77 2.39
CA ALA A 40 -24.95 3.43 2.89
C ALA A 40 -26.41 2.99 2.68
N ARG A 41 -27.37 3.85 3.03
CA ARG A 41 -28.80 3.58 2.85
C ARG A 41 -29.15 3.32 1.39
N ASP A 42 -28.70 4.21 0.50
CA ASP A 42 -29.05 4.16 -0.92
C ASP A 42 -28.39 2.97 -1.64
N LEU A 43 -27.22 2.52 -1.18
CA LEU A 43 -26.50 1.38 -1.74
C LEU A 43 -26.85 0.05 -1.04
N GLY A 44 -27.73 0.05 -0.04
CA GLY A 44 -28.08 -1.14 0.74
C GLY A 44 -26.91 -1.72 1.53
N LEU A 45 -25.99 -0.86 1.97
CA LEU A 45 -24.78 -1.22 2.72
C LEU A 45 -24.92 -0.84 4.20
N GLN A 46 -24.12 -1.47 5.04
CA GLN A 46 -23.93 -1.00 6.42
C GLN A 46 -22.94 0.17 6.44
N PRO A 47 -23.17 1.27 7.19
CA PRO A 47 -22.22 2.37 7.31
C PRO A 47 -20.81 1.93 7.73
N ALA A 48 -20.71 0.95 8.63
CA ALA A 48 -19.45 0.35 9.07
C ALA A 48 -18.62 -0.22 7.89
N GLN A 49 -19.26 -0.72 6.84
CA GLN A 49 -18.59 -1.25 5.66
C GLN A 49 -17.90 -0.13 4.87
N LEU A 50 -18.55 1.03 4.75
CA LEU A 50 -17.96 2.20 4.09
C LEU A 50 -16.79 2.78 4.90
N TYR A 51 -16.90 2.84 6.23
CA TYR A 51 -15.77 3.23 7.09
C TYR A 51 -14.59 2.28 6.94
N ALA A 52 -14.83 0.97 6.95
CA ALA A 52 -13.78 -0.03 6.76
C ALA A 52 -13.10 0.09 5.38
N TRP A 53 -13.87 0.37 4.32
CA TRP A 53 -13.30 0.60 2.99
C TRP A 53 -12.51 1.90 2.90
N ARG A 54 -12.98 2.96 3.55
CA ARG A 54 -12.28 4.24 3.62
C ARG A 54 -10.91 4.08 4.30
N GLY A 55 -10.88 3.41 5.45
CA GLY A 55 -9.62 3.14 6.16
C GLY A 55 -8.63 2.33 5.31
N LYS A 56 -9.10 1.30 4.60
CA LYS A 56 -8.27 0.52 3.69
C LYS A 56 -7.74 1.34 2.51
N ALA A 57 -8.57 2.23 1.95
CA ALA A 57 -8.15 3.10 0.86
C ALA A 57 -7.06 4.09 1.31
N GLN A 58 -7.21 4.67 2.51
CA GLN A 58 -6.21 5.57 3.09
C GLN A 58 -4.88 4.85 3.37
N GLN A 59 -4.92 3.67 3.98
CA GLN A 59 -3.72 2.85 4.21
C GLN A 59 -2.99 2.52 2.91
N ARG A 60 -3.73 2.08 1.88
CA ARG A 60 -3.12 1.82 0.56
C ARG A 60 -2.46 3.06 -0.05
N GLY A 61 -3.06 4.24 0.14
CA GLY A 61 -2.48 5.51 -0.30
C GLY A 61 -1.16 5.82 0.42
N GLN A 62 -1.14 5.68 1.75
CA GLN A 62 0.07 5.87 2.56
C GLN A 62 1.17 4.87 2.20
N ASP A 63 0.83 3.59 2.02
CA ASP A 63 1.79 2.57 1.61
C ASP A 63 2.39 2.86 0.22
N ALA A 64 1.58 3.39 -0.70
CA ALA A 64 2.04 3.77 -2.04
C ALA A 64 3.01 4.95 -1.99
N GLU A 65 2.71 5.98 -1.18
CA GLU A 65 3.57 7.14 -0.98
C GLU A 65 4.91 6.74 -0.35
N VAL A 66 4.88 5.93 0.72
CA VAL A 66 6.09 5.41 1.36
C VAL A 66 6.95 4.62 0.36
N ARG A 67 6.34 3.76 -0.46
CA ARG A 67 7.06 3.03 -1.51
C ARG A 67 7.68 3.95 -2.55
N GLN A 68 6.99 5.01 -2.94
CA GLN A 68 7.52 5.98 -3.91
C GLN A 68 8.75 6.70 -3.36
N VAL A 69 8.70 7.16 -2.11
CA VAL A 69 9.85 7.78 -1.43
C VAL A 69 11.02 6.80 -1.33
N GLN A 70 10.76 5.55 -0.94
CA GLN A 70 11.79 4.52 -0.86
C GLN A 70 12.43 4.24 -2.23
N GLN A 71 11.65 4.17 -3.30
CA GLN A 71 12.17 3.97 -4.66
C GLN A 71 13.03 5.14 -5.13
N ALA A 72 12.64 6.38 -4.81
CA ALA A 72 13.43 7.56 -5.12
C ALA A 72 14.79 7.54 -4.40
N GLU A 73 14.80 7.22 -3.10
CA GLU A 73 16.04 7.08 -2.33
C GLU A 73 16.92 5.94 -2.85
N GLN A 74 16.33 4.79 -3.19
CA GLN A 74 17.07 3.68 -3.79
C GLN A 74 17.72 4.06 -5.13
N ALA A 75 17.01 4.82 -5.98
CA ALA A 75 17.56 5.29 -7.24
C ALA A 75 18.72 6.28 -7.02
N ARG A 76 18.58 7.19 -6.06
CA ARG A 76 19.64 8.12 -5.67
C ARG A 76 20.88 7.39 -5.15
N LEU A 77 20.70 6.44 -4.24
CA LEU A 77 21.80 5.65 -3.66
C LEU A 77 22.53 4.85 -4.74
N LYS A 78 21.81 4.23 -5.67
CA LYS A 78 22.42 3.49 -6.80
C LYS A 78 23.29 4.40 -7.67
N ARG A 79 22.87 5.64 -7.93
CA ARG A 79 23.66 6.62 -8.69
C ARG A 79 24.94 7.00 -7.95
N GLU A 80 24.85 7.23 -6.64
CA GLU A 80 26.02 7.57 -5.83
C GLU A 80 27.01 6.40 -5.75
N VAL A 81 26.51 5.17 -5.59
CA VAL A 81 27.36 3.97 -5.62
C VAL A 81 28.09 3.85 -6.96
N ALA A 82 27.39 4.00 -8.09
CA ALA A 82 28.02 3.95 -9.41
C ALA A 82 29.11 5.02 -9.57
N ARG A 83 28.84 6.25 -9.13
CA ARG A 83 29.82 7.34 -9.14
C ARG A 83 31.05 7.01 -8.29
N LEU A 84 30.84 6.52 -7.06
CA LEU A 84 31.95 6.15 -6.17
C LEU A 84 32.76 4.99 -6.73
N GLU A 85 32.13 4.02 -7.39
CA GLU A 85 32.82 2.92 -8.08
C GLU A 85 33.70 3.44 -9.23
N GLU A 86 33.21 4.40 -10.02
CA GLU A 86 33.99 5.06 -11.06
C GLU A 86 35.19 5.84 -10.50
N GLU A 87 34.97 6.66 -9.46
CA GLU A 87 36.04 7.38 -8.77
C GLU A 87 37.09 6.41 -8.19
N ASN A 88 36.64 5.32 -7.56
CA ASN A 88 37.53 4.31 -7.01
C ASN A 88 38.34 3.59 -8.10
N ALA A 89 37.70 3.28 -9.23
CA ALA A 89 38.38 2.67 -10.37
C ALA A 89 39.44 3.62 -10.97
N PHE A 90 39.15 4.92 -11.05
CA PHE A 90 40.11 5.92 -11.49
C PHE A 90 41.32 6.01 -10.53
N LEU A 91 41.07 6.12 -9.22
CA LEU A 91 42.12 6.19 -8.21
C LEU A 91 43.02 4.95 -8.22
N LYS A 92 42.43 3.75 -8.38
CA LYS A 92 43.19 2.50 -8.52
C LYS A 92 44.11 2.51 -9.74
N LYS A 93 43.62 3.01 -10.89
CA LYS A 93 44.45 3.15 -12.10
C LYS A 93 45.59 4.15 -11.89
N ALA A 94 45.31 5.28 -11.25
CA ALA A 94 46.33 6.29 -10.93
C ALA A 94 47.40 5.71 -9.99
N ALA A 95 47.00 5.06 -8.90
CA ALA A 95 47.93 4.40 -7.97
C ALA A 95 48.81 3.36 -8.67
N ALA A 96 48.23 2.54 -9.57
CA ALA A 96 48.99 1.57 -10.35
C ALA A 96 49.97 2.22 -11.34
N TYR A 97 49.63 3.37 -11.92
CA TYR A 97 50.54 4.14 -12.77
C TYR A 97 51.73 4.68 -11.97
N PHE A 98 51.46 5.34 -10.83
CA PHE A 98 52.52 5.91 -9.98
C PHE A 98 53.43 4.84 -9.37
N ALA A 99 52.89 3.68 -8.99
CA ALA A 99 53.69 2.57 -8.47
C ALA A 99 54.69 1.98 -9.50
N LYS A 100 54.46 2.19 -10.81
CA LYS A 100 55.35 1.73 -11.89
C LYS A 100 56.42 2.76 -12.30
N GLN A 101 56.33 4.00 -11.82
CA GLN A 101 57.34 5.02 -12.10
C GLN A 101 58.52 4.83 -11.13
N PRO A 102 59.76 4.59 -11.62
CA PRO A 102 60.94 4.61 -10.75
C PRO A 102 61.19 6.04 -10.24
N LYS A 103 61.79 6.16 -9.05
CA LYS A 103 62.19 7.43 -8.44
C LYS A 103 63.21 8.18 -9.28
#